data_AF-A0A4Q5YGE9-F1
#
_entry.id   AF-A0A4Q5YGE9-F1
#
_cell.length_a   1.000
_cell.length_b   1.000
_cell.length_c   1.000
_cell.angle_alpha   90.00
_cell.angle_beta   90.00
_cell.angle_gamma   90.00
#
_symmetry.space_group_name_H-M   'P 1'
#
loop_
_entity.id
_entity.type
_entity.pdbx_description
1 polymer ?
#
loop_
_entity_poly.entity_id
_entity_poly.type
_entity_poly.pdbx_seq_one_letter_code
_entity_poly.pdbx_strand_id
1 'polypeptide(L)'
;FQSLSLMVNNMVEFFENQETITYVTLSESQWQQLNAHCAAWLQDIMTFTSEDAASIIKRLGLMLYRIAMLLTALRKYEDGEVGDRAACSDLDFQTALQLAQIYRSHSILMFHNLPKQTNATKFEKGDYKRKFYHALPEVFRRADAVLLGKHYSVGERTVDELLRSAVPSLLTQVKPGHYRKL
;
A
#
# COMPACT_ATOMS: atom_id res chain seq x y z
N PHE A 1 34.96 1.90 9.02
CA PHE A 1 34.06 2.16 10.16
C PHE A 1 34.26 3.54 10.77
N GLN A 2 35.48 3.97 11.08
CA GLN A 2 35.74 5.30 11.68
C GLN A 2 35.24 6.49 10.83
N SER A 3 35.44 6.47 9.50
CA SER A 3 34.98 7.54 8.60
C SER A 3 33.46 7.68 8.55
N LEU A 4 32.73 6.57 8.46
CA LEU A 4 31.27 6.55 8.47
C LEU A 4 30.71 7.00 9.83
N SER A 5 31.35 6.61 10.93
CA SER A 5 30.97 7.07 12.27
C SER A 5 31.10 8.58 12.39
N LEU A 6 32.17 9.17 11.83
CA LEU A 6 32.38 10.61 11.86
C LEU A 6 31.34 11.34 11.02
N MET A 7 31.00 10.80 9.84
CA MET A 7 29.95 11.36 8.97
C MET A 7 28.59 11.40 9.67
N VAL A 8 28.20 10.32 10.35
CA VAL A 8 26.94 10.28 11.11
C VAL A 8 26.97 11.26 12.28
N ASN A 9 28.10 11.37 12.99
CA ASN A 9 28.26 12.34 14.08
C ASN A 9 28.07 13.78 13.59
N ASN A 10 28.72 14.14 12.49
CA ASN A 10 28.59 15.47 11.88
C ASN A 10 27.16 15.78 11.44
N MET A 11 26.43 14.78 10.95
CA MET A 11 25.02 14.92 10.59
C MET A 11 24.15 15.19 11.82
N VAL A 12 24.38 14.49 12.92
CA VAL A 12 23.66 14.73 14.19
C VAL A 12 23.96 16.14 14.70
N GLU A 13 25.22 16.53 14.75
CA GLU A 13 25.63 17.88 15.16
C GLU A 13 25.00 18.97 14.26
N PHE A 14 24.91 18.73 12.95
CA PHE A 14 24.26 19.66 12.02
C PHE A 14 22.80 19.93 12.39
N PHE A 15 22.05 18.89 12.76
CA PHE A 15 20.64 19.05 13.15
C PHE A 15 20.45 19.55 14.58
N GLU A 16 21.34 19.20 15.51
CA GLU A 16 21.29 19.68 16.91
C GLU A 16 21.66 21.16 17.02
N ASN A 17 22.57 21.65 16.17
CA ASN A 17 23.01 23.04 16.17
C ASN A 17 22.03 24.00 15.45
N GLN A 18 20.98 23.47 14.80
CA GLN A 18 19.94 24.31 14.22
C GLN A 18 18.98 24.82 15.30
N GLU A 19 18.76 26.14 15.35
CA GLU A 19 17.81 26.77 16.27
C GLU A 19 16.35 26.38 15.98
N THR A 20 16.07 25.87 14.78
CA THR A 20 14.73 25.59 14.27
C THR A 20 14.58 24.15 13.80
N ILE A 21 13.39 23.59 14.01
CA ILE A 21 13.01 22.27 13.48
C ILE A 21 12.95 22.34 11.95
N THR A 22 13.46 21.33 11.26
CA THR A 22 13.28 21.19 9.80
C THR A 22 11.83 20.80 9.47
N TYR A 23 11.12 21.68 8.78
CA TYR A 23 9.81 21.46 8.20
C TYR A 23 9.92 20.92 6.78
N VAL A 24 9.66 19.62 6.61
CA VAL A 24 9.59 19.01 5.29
C VAL A 24 8.24 19.29 4.65
N THR A 25 8.25 19.64 3.37
CA THR A 25 7.04 19.89 2.57
C THR A 25 7.02 19.02 1.32
N LEU A 26 5.84 18.51 0.97
CA LEU A 26 5.60 17.90 -0.33
C LEU A 26 5.03 18.95 -1.28
N SER A 27 5.36 18.83 -2.57
CA SER A 27 4.70 19.60 -3.62
C SER A 27 3.24 19.17 -3.78
N GLU A 28 2.44 20.00 -4.46
CA GLU A 28 1.05 19.64 -4.76
C GLU A 28 0.95 18.35 -5.60
N SER A 29 1.85 18.17 -6.58
CA SER A 29 1.87 16.96 -7.41
C SER A 29 2.23 15.71 -6.61
N GLN A 30 3.14 15.81 -5.63
CA GLN A 30 3.48 14.71 -4.73
C GLN A 30 2.32 14.38 -3.80
N TRP A 31 1.59 15.37 -3.29
CA TRP A 31 0.36 15.15 -2.52
C TRP A 31 -0.71 14.42 -3.34
N GLN A 32 -0.93 14.85 -4.58
CA GLN A 32 -1.87 14.18 -5.48
C GLN A 32 -1.48 12.72 -5.74
N GLN A 33 -0.19 12.46 -6.01
CA GLN A 33 0.32 11.09 -6.19
C GLN A 33 0.13 10.24 -4.93
N LEU A 34 0.50 10.77 -3.76
CA LEU A 34 0.34 10.06 -2.48
C LEU A 34 -1.13 9.67 -2.26
N ASN A 35 -2.04 10.62 -2.45
CA ASN A 35 -3.47 10.39 -2.27
C ASN A 35 -4.01 9.38 -3.27
N ALA A 36 -3.63 9.49 -4.55
CA ALA A 36 -4.04 8.54 -5.59
C ALA A 36 -3.55 7.11 -5.28
N HIS A 37 -2.28 6.95 -4.90
CA HIS A 37 -1.72 5.64 -4.53
C HIS A 37 -2.40 5.06 -3.28
N CYS A 38 -2.57 5.85 -2.22
CA CYS A 38 -3.20 5.39 -0.99
C CYS A 38 -4.67 5.03 -1.20
N ALA A 39 -5.41 5.81 -2.00
CA ALA A 39 -6.80 5.51 -2.35
C ALA A 39 -6.91 4.19 -3.14
N ALA A 40 -6.07 4.01 -4.16
CA ALA A 40 -6.01 2.77 -4.92
C ALA A 40 -5.64 1.56 -4.04
N TRP A 41 -4.67 1.72 -3.13
CA TRP A 41 -4.28 0.66 -2.21
C TRP A 41 -5.37 0.30 -1.20
N LEU A 42 -6.13 1.29 -0.72
CA LEU A 42 -7.27 1.10 0.18
C LEU A 42 -8.39 0.36 -0.52
N GLN A 43 -8.78 0.80 -1.72
CA GLN A 43 -9.80 0.11 -2.52
C GLN A 43 -9.40 -1.34 -2.75
N ASP A 44 -8.17 -1.58 -3.19
CA ASP A 44 -7.66 -2.90 -3.46
C ASP A 44 -7.66 -3.82 -2.22
N ILE A 45 -7.21 -3.32 -1.06
CA ILE A 45 -7.16 -4.14 0.15
C ILE A 45 -8.56 -4.48 0.67
N MET A 46 -9.50 -3.53 0.57
CA MET A 46 -10.90 -3.74 0.94
C MET A 46 -11.59 -4.75 0.02
N THR A 47 -11.29 -4.73 -1.29
CA THR A 47 -11.87 -5.68 -2.24
C THR A 47 -11.27 -7.07 -2.09
N PHE A 48 -9.94 -7.18 -2.04
CA PHE A 48 -9.26 -8.47 -2.21
C PHE A 48 -8.71 -9.10 -0.92
N THR A 49 -8.60 -8.35 0.18
CA THR A 49 -8.12 -8.88 1.47
C THR A 49 -9.26 -8.94 2.47
N SER A 50 -9.51 -7.83 3.18
CA SER A 50 -10.59 -7.65 4.14
C SER A 50 -10.73 -6.18 4.50
N GLU A 51 -11.88 -5.79 5.06
CA GLU A 51 -12.08 -4.45 5.61
C GLU A 51 -11.13 -4.17 6.79
N ASP A 52 -10.89 -5.18 7.65
CA ASP A 52 -9.98 -5.07 8.80
C ASP A 52 -8.52 -4.73 8.40
N ALA A 53 -8.14 -5.09 7.17
CA ALA A 53 -6.82 -4.80 6.62
C ALA A 53 -6.67 -3.35 6.15
N ALA A 54 -7.74 -2.55 6.05
CA ALA A 54 -7.66 -1.13 5.68
C ALA A 54 -6.79 -0.31 6.65
N SER A 55 -6.75 -0.71 7.93
CA SER A 55 -5.89 -0.12 8.95
C SER A 55 -4.39 -0.19 8.60
N ILE A 56 -3.98 -1.23 7.86
CA ILE A 56 -2.60 -1.41 7.39
C ILE A 56 -2.22 -0.31 6.41
N ILE A 57 -3.08 -0.02 5.43
CA ILE A 57 -2.80 0.99 4.40
C ILE A 57 -2.78 2.40 5.00
N LYS A 58 -3.67 2.72 5.95
CA LYS A 58 -3.65 4.02 6.64
C LYS A 58 -2.32 4.26 7.37
N ARG A 59 -1.80 3.25 8.07
CA ARG A 59 -0.48 3.32 8.71
C ARG A 59 0.65 3.43 7.68
N LEU A 60 0.53 2.71 6.56
CA LEU A 60 1.51 2.76 5.49
C LEU A 60 1.62 4.15 4.85
N GLY A 61 0.50 4.85 4.65
CA GLY A 61 0.51 6.23 4.15
C GLY A 61 1.29 7.19 5.06
N LEU A 62 1.13 7.04 6.39
CA LEU A 62 1.92 7.80 7.35
C LEU A 62 3.41 7.43 7.31
N MET A 63 3.71 6.13 7.17
CA MET A 63 5.10 5.67 7.06
C MET A 63 5.77 6.15 5.77
N LEU A 64 5.05 6.18 4.65
CA LEU A 64 5.51 6.76 3.39
C LEU A 64 5.97 8.20 3.58
N TYR A 65 5.13 9.03 4.20
CA TYR A 65 5.48 10.42 4.48
C TYR A 65 6.72 10.52 5.40
N ARG A 66 6.81 9.68 6.43
CA ARG A 66 7.99 9.64 7.33
C ARG A 66 9.28 9.28 6.62
N ILE A 67 9.24 8.30 5.70
CA ILE A 67 10.43 7.91 4.93
C ILE A 67 10.84 9.05 4.00
N ALA A 68 9.88 9.71 3.33
CA ALA A 68 10.16 10.89 2.51
C ALA A 68 10.79 12.02 3.33
N MET A 69 10.31 12.26 4.56
CA MET A 69 10.92 13.23 5.47
C MET A 69 12.36 12.87 5.85
N LEU A 70 12.63 11.61 6.16
CA LEU A 70 13.98 11.14 6.51
C LEU A 70 14.95 11.31 5.34
N LEU A 71 14.56 10.88 4.12
CA LEU A 71 15.39 11.05 2.93
C LEU A 71 15.67 12.53 2.63
N THR A 72 14.64 13.38 2.75
CA THR A 72 14.78 14.83 2.57
C THR A 72 15.73 15.44 3.61
N ALA A 73 15.67 15.00 4.87
CA ALA A 73 16.59 15.44 5.91
C ALA A 73 18.04 15.01 5.62
N LEU A 74 18.25 13.76 5.21
CA LEU A 74 19.59 13.29 4.82
C LEU A 74 20.18 14.17 3.70
N ARG A 75 19.40 14.41 2.64
CA ARG A 75 19.82 15.25 1.52
C ARG A 75 20.09 16.71 1.94
N LYS A 76 19.25 17.28 2.80
CA LYS A 76 19.45 18.63 3.37
C LYS A 76 20.82 18.78 4.04
N TYR A 77 21.26 17.75 4.78
CA TYR A 77 22.60 17.73 5.37
C TYR A 77 23.70 17.62 4.31
N GLU A 78 23.52 16.74 3.32
CA GLU A 78 24.48 16.56 2.21
C GLU A 78 24.66 17.84 1.37
N ASP A 79 23.57 18.56 1.12
CA ASP A 79 23.54 19.83 0.38
C ASP A 79 23.99 21.04 1.25
N GLY A 80 24.11 20.86 2.57
CA GLY A 80 24.48 21.93 3.52
C GLY A 80 23.41 23.02 3.68
N GLU A 81 22.14 22.72 3.43
CA GLU A 81 21.05 23.69 3.48
C GLU A 81 20.65 24.03 4.92
N VAL A 82 20.76 25.30 5.33
CA VAL A 82 20.50 25.73 6.73
C VAL A 82 19.06 26.19 6.99
N GLY A 83 18.22 26.33 5.95
CA GLY A 83 16.85 26.84 6.10
C GLY A 83 15.93 25.96 6.97
N ASP A 84 14.92 26.53 7.61
CA ASP A 84 13.95 25.78 8.41
C ASP A 84 12.99 24.92 7.57
N ARG A 85 12.90 25.18 6.26
CA ARG A 85 12.03 24.45 5.31
C ARG A 85 12.85 23.66 4.31
N ALA A 86 12.46 22.41 4.09
CA ALA A 86 13.04 21.55 3.07
C ALA A 86 11.93 20.99 2.17
N ALA A 87 12.06 21.20 0.86
CA ALA A 87 11.16 20.60 -0.11
C ALA A 87 11.61 19.17 -0.40
N CYS A 88 10.66 18.21 -0.36
CA CYS A 88 10.93 16.84 -0.74
C CYS A 88 11.23 16.76 -2.24
N SER A 89 12.37 16.17 -2.61
CA SER A 89 12.68 15.97 -4.02
C SER A 89 11.83 14.85 -4.60
N ASP A 90 11.64 14.84 -5.91
CA ASP A 90 10.92 13.74 -6.58
C ASP A 90 11.65 12.41 -6.41
N LEU A 91 12.99 12.43 -6.32
CA LEU A 91 13.78 11.23 -6.06
C LEU A 91 13.50 10.65 -4.66
N ASP A 92 13.49 11.52 -3.64
CA ASP A 92 13.19 11.12 -2.25
C ASP A 92 11.78 10.55 -2.14
N PHE A 93 10.81 11.22 -2.76
CA PHE A 93 9.41 10.80 -2.76
C PHE A 93 9.22 9.46 -3.48
N GLN A 94 9.78 9.29 -4.68
CA GLN A 94 9.65 8.03 -5.43
C GLN A 94 10.35 6.88 -4.72
N THR A 95 11.50 7.12 -4.10
CA THR A 95 12.20 6.11 -3.29
C THR A 95 11.34 5.67 -2.11
N ALA A 96 10.77 6.63 -1.38
CA ALA A 96 9.85 6.34 -0.28
C ALA A 96 8.61 5.55 -0.74
N LEU A 97 8.07 5.90 -1.91
CA LEU A 97 6.91 5.23 -2.51
C LEU A 97 7.21 3.77 -2.88
N GLN A 98 8.36 3.51 -3.49
CA GLN A 98 8.80 2.15 -3.83
C GLN A 98 8.98 1.29 -2.58
N LEU A 99 9.60 1.83 -1.52
CA LEU A 99 9.73 1.12 -0.25
C LEU A 99 8.35 0.81 0.36
N ALA A 100 7.43 1.78 0.35
CA ALA A 100 6.07 1.57 0.84
C ALA A 100 5.33 0.46 0.05
N GLN A 101 5.52 0.36 -1.27
CA GLN A 101 4.93 -0.73 -2.08
C GLN A 101 5.44 -2.11 -1.68
N ILE A 102 6.73 -2.23 -1.35
CA ILE A 102 7.32 -3.48 -0.84
C ILE A 102 6.71 -3.82 0.52
N TYR A 103 6.67 -2.85 1.45
CA TYR A 103 6.10 -3.05 2.78
C TYR A 103 4.62 -3.41 2.75
N ARG A 104 3.86 -2.87 1.80
CA ARG A 104 2.48 -3.26 1.52
C ARG A 104 2.39 -4.75 1.22
N SER A 105 3.21 -5.23 0.29
CA SER A 105 3.21 -6.63 -0.15
C SER A 105 3.53 -7.57 1.00
N HIS A 106 4.53 -7.23 1.82
CA HIS A 106 4.87 -7.99 3.02
C HIS A 106 3.74 -7.97 4.07
N SER A 107 3.11 -6.81 4.27
CA SER A 107 2.01 -6.68 5.25
C SER A 107 0.79 -7.50 4.85
N ILE A 108 0.43 -7.53 3.57
CA ILE A 108 -0.66 -8.38 3.05
C ILE A 108 -0.32 -9.86 3.22
N LEU A 109 0.92 -10.25 2.92
CA LEU A 109 1.37 -11.63 3.11
C LEU A 109 1.28 -12.05 4.58
N MET A 110 1.78 -11.22 5.49
CA MET A 110 1.69 -11.46 6.93
C MET A 110 0.24 -11.54 7.40
N PHE A 111 -0.63 -10.63 6.93
CA PHE A 111 -2.04 -10.63 7.31
C PHE A 111 -2.73 -11.96 6.99
N HIS A 112 -2.47 -12.55 5.82
CA HIS A 112 -3.02 -13.84 5.44
C HIS A 112 -2.47 -15.03 6.25
N ASN A 113 -1.25 -14.90 6.76
CA ASN A 113 -0.55 -15.96 7.49
C ASN A 113 -0.52 -15.76 9.00
N LEU A 114 -1.18 -14.72 9.53
CA LEU A 114 -1.39 -14.60 10.96
C LEU A 114 -2.15 -15.82 11.46
N PRO A 115 -1.74 -16.44 12.58
CA PRO A 115 -2.42 -17.61 13.12
C PRO A 115 -3.85 -17.22 13.46
N LYS A 116 -4.79 -17.63 12.61
CA LYS A 116 -6.20 -17.71 12.99
C LYS A 116 -6.28 -18.76 14.10
N GLN A 117 -7.27 -18.71 14.98
CA GLN A 117 -7.44 -19.69 16.07
C GLN A 117 -7.72 -21.14 15.59
N THR A 118 -7.37 -21.46 14.35
CA THR A 118 -7.53 -22.73 13.66
C THR A 118 -6.13 -23.21 13.29
N ASN A 119 -5.83 -24.48 13.58
CA ASN A 119 -4.54 -25.15 13.37
C ASN A 119 -4.13 -25.31 11.88
N ALA A 120 -4.38 -24.31 11.03
CA ALA A 120 -4.05 -24.33 9.63
C ALA A 120 -2.53 -24.16 9.45
N THR A 121 -1.85 -25.25 9.14
CA THR A 121 -0.41 -25.32 8.84
C THR A 121 -0.06 -24.89 7.41
N LYS A 122 -1.02 -24.38 6.64
CA LYS A 122 -0.85 -24.05 5.22
C LYS A 122 -0.58 -22.57 5.03
N PHE A 123 0.57 -22.26 4.44
CA PHE A 123 0.94 -20.91 4.03
C PHE A 123 -0.02 -20.39 2.95
N GLU A 124 -0.76 -19.34 3.26
CA GLU A 124 -1.65 -18.67 2.31
C GLU A 124 -0.89 -17.56 1.60
N LYS A 125 -0.68 -17.68 0.28
CA LYS A 125 -0.06 -16.60 -0.52
C LYS A 125 -0.88 -15.30 -0.52
N GLY A 126 -2.10 -15.31 0.01
CA GLY A 126 -3.00 -14.14 0.12
C GLY A 126 -3.60 -13.63 -1.19
N ASP A 127 -3.21 -14.22 -2.32
CA ASP A 127 -3.54 -13.75 -3.66
C ASP A 127 -4.69 -14.55 -4.32
N TYR A 128 -5.36 -15.44 -3.58
CA TYR A 128 -6.36 -16.35 -4.14
C TYR A 128 -7.60 -15.60 -4.67
N LYS A 129 -8.07 -14.54 -3.98
CA LYS A 129 -9.19 -13.70 -4.46
C LYS A 129 -8.84 -12.92 -5.72
N ARG A 130 -7.61 -12.41 -5.82
CA ARG A 130 -7.09 -11.71 -7.00
C ARG A 130 -6.93 -12.66 -8.19
N LYS A 131 -6.34 -13.84 -7.99
CA LYS A 131 -6.24 -14.86 -9.05
C LYS A 131 -7.61 -15.30 -9.56
N PHE A 132 -8.55 -15.50 -8.65
CA PHE A 132 -9.94 -15.75 -9.00
C PHE A 132 -10.52 -14.61 -9.84
N TYR A 133 -10.36 -13.36 -9.40
CA TYR A 133 -10.84 -12.19 -10.15
C TYR A 133 -10.23 -12.13 -11.56
N HIS A 134 -8.93 -12.33 -11.71
CA HIS A 134 -8.27 -12.33 -13.02
C HIS A 134 -8.75 -13.46 -13.93
N ALA A 135 -9.14 -14.61 -13.37
CA ALA A 135 -9.66 -15.74 -14.14
C ALA A 135 -11.11 -15.57 -14.62
N LEU A 136 -11.88 -14.64 -14.04
CA LEU A 136 -13.25 -14.37 -14.49
C LEU A 136 -13.26 -13.87 -15.96
N PRO A 137 -14.22 -14.30 -16.80
CA PRO A 137 -14.40 -13.72 -18.13
C PRO A 137 -14.74 -12.22 -18.08
N GLU A 138 -14.65 -11.54 -19.23
CA GLU A 138 -15.08 -10.13 -19.37
C GLU A 138 -16.55 -9.92 -19.02
N VAL A 139 -17.41 -10.89 -19.37
CA VAL A 139 -18.83 -10.92 -19.02
C VAL A 139 -19.16 -12.29 -18.47
N PHE A 140 -19.77 -12.35 -17.29
CA PHE A 140 -20.05 -13.61 -16.61
C PHE A 140 -21.32 -13.56 -15.76
N ARG A 141 -21.88 -14.73 -15.44
CA ARG A 141 -23.00 -14.86 -14.49
C ARG A 141 -22.50 -15.18 -13.10
N ARG A 142 -23.28 -14.82 -12.07
CA ARG A 142 -23.02 -15.20 -10.67
C ARG A 142 -22.78 -16.71 -10.54
N ALA A 143 -23.62 -17.52 -11.20
CA ALA A 143 -23.51 -18.98 -11.15
C ALA A 143 -22.14 -19.47 -11.66
N ASP A 144 -21.67 -18.93 -12.78
CA ASP A 144 -20.37 -19.28 -13.37
C ASP A 144 -19.20 -18.84 -12.47
N ALA A 145 -19.33 -17.67 -11.84
CA ALA A 145 -18.35 -17.17 -10.87
C ALA A 145 -18.26 -18.05 -9.62
N VAL A 146 -19.39 -18.56 -9.10
CA VAL A 146 -19.41 -19.47 -7.95
C VAL A 146 -18.78 -20.82 -8.31
N LEU A 147 -19.03 -21.34 -9.53
CA LEU A 147 -18.39 -22.55 -10.02
C LEU A 147 -16.86 -22.36 -10.16
N LEU A 148 -16.45 -21.25 -10.78
CA LEU A 148 -15.03 -20.92 -10.94
C LEU A 148 -14.34 -20.71 -9.57
N GLY A 149 -15.02 -20.07 -8.61
CA GLY A 149 -14.50 -19.80 -7.28
C GLY A 149 -14.04 -21.05 -6.53
N LYS A 150 -14.73 -22.17 -6.73
CA LYS A 150 -14.34 -23.48 -6.14
C LYS A 150 -12.95 -23.93 -6.58
N HIS A 151 -12.55 -23.65 -7.83
CA HIS A 151 -11.20 -23.98 -8.34
C HIS A 151 -10.09 -23.12 -7.71
N TYR A 152 -10.43 -21.95 -7.15
CA TYR A 152 -9.50 -21.04 -6.49
C TYR A 152 -9.62 -21.05 -4.95
N SER A 153 -10.31 -22.05 -4.38
CA SER A 153 -10.59 -22.14 -2.94
C SER A 153 -11.37 -20.94 -2.38
N VAL A 154 -12.23 -20.32 -3.21
CA VAL A 154 -13.12 -19.22 -2.83
C VAL A 154 -14.53 -19.77 -2.62
N GLY A 155 -15.05 -19.69 -1.39
CA GLY A 155 -16.42 -20.13 -1.07
C GLY A 155 -17.48 -19.20 -1.67
N GLU A 156 -18.71 -19.70 -1.85
CA GLU A 156 -19.83 -18.95 -2.46
C GLU A 156 -20.06 -17.60 -1.78
N ARG A 157 -20.08 -17.56 -0.44
CA ARG A 157 -20.21 -16.33 0.34
C ARG A 157 -19.11 -15.31 0.00
N THR A 158 -17.87 -15.77 -0.14
CA THR A 158 -16.72 -14.92 -0.47
C THR A 158 -16.79 -14.43 -1.93
N VAL A 159 -17.34 -15.23 -2.84
CA VAL A 159 -17.65 -14.79 -4.21
C VAL A 159 -18.68 -13.64 -4.17
N ASP A 160 -19.77 -13.80 -3.43
CA ASP A 160 -20.81 -12.76 -3.31
C ASP A 160 -20.29 -11.47 -2.66
N GLU A 161 -19.49 -11.59 -1.59
CA GLU A 161 -18.84 -10.46 -0.95
C GLU A 161 -17.87 -9.75 -1.90
N LEU A 162 -17.08 -10.49 -2.68
CA LEU A 162 -16.18 -9.92 -3.69
C LEU A 162 -16.95 -9.20 -4.81
N LEU A 163 -18.01 -9.81 -5.34
CA LEU A 163 -18.83 -9.19 -6.39
C LEU A 163 -19.50 -7.92 -5.88
N ARG A 164 -19.92 -7.90 -4.60
CA ARG A 164 -20.49 -6.70 -3.98
C ARG A 164 -19.45 -5.60 -3.77
N SER A 165 -18.26 -5.93 -3.27
CA SER A 165 -17.20 -4.95 -3.00
C SER A 165 -16.51 -4.44 -4.27
N ALA A 166 -16.53 -5.22 -5.35
CA ALA A 166 -15.97 -4.85 -6.64
C ALA A 166 -16.92 -3.99 -7.48
N VAL A 167 -18.22 -3.92 -7.17
CA VAL A 167 -19.16 -3.00 -7.84
C VAL A 167 -19.24 -1.68 -7.06
N PRO A 168 -19.16 -0.50 -7.71
CA PRO A 168 -19.03 -0.25 -9.15
C PRO A 168 -17.58 -0.07 -9.63
N SER A 169 -16.60 -0.36 -8.77
CA SER A 169 -15.24 0.15 -8.94
C SER A 169 -14.37 -0.67 -9.90
N LEU A 170 -14.54 -1.98 -9.92
CA LEU A 170 -13.87 -2.94 -10.80
C LEU A 170 -14.85 -3.72 -11.69
N LEU A 171 -16.11 -3.79 -11.28
CA LEU A 171 -17.19 -4.49 -11.98
C LEU A 171 -18.40 -3.58 -12.16
N THR A 172 -19.14 -3.80 -13.25
CA THR A 172 -20.46 -3.23 -13.47
C THR A 172 -21.52 -4.33 -13.52
N GLN A 173 -22.66 -4.12 -12.88
CA GLN A 173 -23.81 -5.02 -13.00
C GLN A 173 -24.64 -4.62 -14.24
N VAL A 174 -24.59 -5.45 -15.28
CA VAL A 174 -25.33 -5.18 -16.54
C VAL A 174 -26.81 -5.53 -16.38
N LYS A 175 -27.09 -6.63 -15.68
CA LYS A 175 -28.43 -7.12 -15.33
C LYS A 175 -28.34 -7.86 -13.99
N PRO A 176 -29.46 -8.11 -13.27
CA PRO A 176 -29.43 -8.94 -12.08
C PRO A 176 -28.69 -10.27 -12.33
N GLY A 177 -27.67 -10.54 -11.52
CA GLY A 177 -26.82 -11.74 -11.62
C GLY A 177 -25.84 -11.79 -12.81
N HIS A 178 -25.72 -10.72 -13.61
CA HIS A 178 -24.80 -10.61 -14.75
C HIS A 178 -23.83 -9.44 -14.54
N TYR A 179 -22.54 -9.75 -14.59
CA TYR A 179 -21.45 -8.81 -14.30
C TYR A 179 -20.55 -8.63 -15.52
N ARG A 180 -19.94 -7.45 -15.62
CA ARG A 180 -18.90 -7.12 -16.60
C ARG A 180 -17.72 -6.48 -15.90
N LYS A 181 -16.50 -6.81 -16.31
CA LYS A 181 -15.27 -6.15 -15.85
C LYS A 181 -15.12 -4.75 -16.46
N LEU A 182 -14.56 -3.82 -15.70
CA LEU A 182 -14.24 -2.47 -16.14
C LEU A 182 -12.80 -2.38 -16.67
#